data_AF-A0A1Z8NG43-F1
#
_entry.id   AF-A0A1Z8NG43-F1
#
_cell.length_a   1.000
_cell.length_b   1.000
_cell.length_c   1.000
_cell.angle_alpha   90.00
_cell.angle_beta   90.00
_cell.angle_gamma   90.00
#
_symmetry.space_group_name_H-M   'P 1'
#
loop_
_entity.id
_entity.type
_entity.pdbx_description
1 polymer ?
#
loop_
_entity_poly.entity_id
_entity_poly.type
_entity_poly.pdbx_seq_one_letter_code
_entity_poly.pdbx_strand_id
1 'polypeptide(L)'
;MKLSDMVALHGYQPSDLGEIDEARLYERRNVDGALELLCVQKIGNVFRVDRQAIAEIPGLGILPLGEGVANKIIPRGQLEGYLDATLAP
;
A
#
# COMPACT_ATOMS: atom_id res chain seq x y z
N MET A 1 -6.10 -13.42 -9.68
CA MET A 1 -5.64 -13.62 -8.29
C MET A 1 -6.44 -12.73 -7.34
N LYS A 2 -6.63 -13.07 -6.05
CA LYS A 2 -7.24 -12.11 -5.10
C LYS A 2 -6.24 -11.01 -4.79
N LEU A 3 -6.73 -9.81 -4.45
CA LEU A 3 -5.87 -8.68 -4.12
C LEU A 3 -4.95 -8.96 -2.93
N SER A 4 -5.46 -9.66 -1.92
CA SER A 4 -4.68 -10.14 -0.78
C SER A 4 -3.47 -10.96 -1.20
N ASP A 5 -3.68 -11.87 -2.17
CA ASP A 5 -2.64 -12.79 -2.61
C ASP A 5 -1.58 -12.02 -3.45
N MET A 6 -2.02 -11.05 -4.26
CA MET A 6 -1.13 -10.17 -5.03
C MET A 6 -0.19 -9.36 -4.14
N VAL A 7 -0.72 -8.64 -3.16
CA VAL A 7 0.12 -7.79 -2.30
C VAL A 7 0.97 -8.62 -1.33
N ALA A 8 0.51 -9.82 -0.92
CA ALA A 8 1.28 -10.73 -0.08
C ALA A 8 2.57 -11.24 -0.74
N LEU A 9 2.60 -11.38 -2.07
CA LEU A 9 3.83 -11.71 -2.80
C LEU A 9 4.92 -10.64 -2.64
N HIS A 10 4.52 -9.40 -2.34
CA HIS A 10 5.40 -8.27 -2.09
C HIS A 10 5.66 -8.05 -0.59
N GLY A 11 5.29 -9.00 0.28
CA GLY A 11 5.51 -8.91 1.72
C GLY A 11 4.51 -8.03 2.48
N TYR A 12 3.43 -7.59 1.81
CA TYR A 12 2.37 -6.84 2.47
C TYR A 12 1.34 -7.76 3.14
N GLN A 13 0.91 -7.39 4.33
CA GLN A 13 -0.18 -8.03 5.06
C GLN A 13 -1.33 -7.05 5.27
N PRO A 14 -2.57 -7.50 5.54
CA PRO A 14 -3.65 -6.60 5.96
C PRO A 14 -3.21 -5.79 7.19
N SER A 15 -3.49 -4.48 7.19
CA SER A 15 -3.16 -3.61 8.31
C SER A 15 -4.30 -3.54 9.31
N ASP A 16 -3.95 -3.52 10.60
CA ASP A 16 -4.89 -3.31 11.70
C ASP A 16 -5.03 -1.81 12.08
N LEU A 17 -4.36 -0.90 11.36
CA LEU A 17 -4.39 0.53 11.64
C LEU A 17 -5.76 1.17 11.37
N GLY A 18 -6.59 0.53 10.55
CA GLY A 18 -7.95 0.98 10.33
C GLY A 18 -8.65 0.27 9.18
N GLU A 19 -9.97 0.29 9.26
CA GLU A 19 -10.85 -0.11 8.16
C GLU A 19 -11.25 1.13 7.36
N ILE A 20 -11.25 1.01 6.04
CA ILE A 20 -11.63 2.09 5.12
C ILE A 20 -12.75 1.55 4.24
N ASP A 21 -13.85 2.29 4.16
CA ASP A 21 -14.99 1.88 3.34
C ASP A 21 -14.59 1.74 1.86
N GLU A 22 -15.01 0.63 1.25
CA GLU A 22 -14.67 0.21 -0.11
C GLU A 22 -13.16 0.11 -0.46
N ALA A 23 -12.28 0.17 0.54
CA ALA A 23 -10.84 0.07 0.37
C ALA A 23 -10.22 -0.96 1.32
N ARG A 24 -8.97 -1.33 1.05
CA ARG A 24 -8.21 -2.18 1.95
C ARG A 24 -6.84 -1.58 2.18
N LEU A 25 -6.49 -1.47 3.47
CA LEU A 25 -5.18 -1.05 3.92
C LEU A 25 -4.31 -2.28 4.14
N TYR A 26 -3.10 -2.20 3.62
CA TYR A 26 -2.06 -3.19 3.78
C TYR A 26 -0.81 -2.52 4.32
N GLU A 27 0.01 -3.29 5.02
CA GLU A 27 1.25 -2.83 5.60
C GLU A 27 2.40 -3.81 5.37
N ARG A 28 3.61 -3.27 5.31
CA ARG A 28 4.86 -4.05 5.27
C ARG A 28 5.89 -3.34 6.14
N ARG A 29 6.60 -4.08 7.00
CA ARG A 29 7.76 -3.56 7.73
C ARG A 29 9.03 -3.86 6.95
N ASN A 30 9.76 -2.81 6.61
CA ASN A 30 11.03 -2.89 5.92
C ASN A 30 12.17 -3.18 6.92
N VAL A 31 13.32 -3.63 6.39
CA VAL A 31 14.51 -3.99 7.18
C VAL A 31 15.14 -2.81 7.93
N ASP A 32 14.92 -1.59 7.45
CA ASP A 32 15.36 -0.33 8.08
C ASP A 32 14.41 0.14 9.20
N GLY A 33 13.34 -0.62 9.47
CA GLY A 33 12.33 -0.28 10.47
C GLY A 33 11.21 0.62 9.96
N ALA A 34 11.24 1.04 8.69
CA ALA A 34 10.14 1.77 8.08
C ALA A 34 8.88 0.92 7.96
N LEU A 35 7.72 1.53 8.17
CA LEU A 35 6.42 0.93 7.90
C LEU A 35 5.91 1.48 6.57
N GLU A 36 5.74 0.62 5.57
CA GLU A 36 5.07 0.98 4.33
C GLU A 36 3.59 0.67 4.41
N LEU A 37 2.77 1.67 4.10
CA LEU A 37 1.32 1.54 3.99
C LEU A 37 0.93 1.56 2.52
N LEU A 38 0.05 0.64 2.14
CA LEU A 38 -0.52 0.51 0.81
C LEU A 38 -2.04 0.46 0.93
N CYS A 39 -2.72 1.48 0.42
CA CYS A 39 -4.17 1.48 0.32
C CYS A 39 -4.57 1.15 -1.12
N VAL A 40 -5.49 0.21 -1.26
CA VAL A 40 -6.07 -0.16 -2.56
C VAL A 40 -7.58 -0.10 -2.45
N GLN A 41 -8.18 0.84 -3.17
CA GLN A 41 -9.62 1.05 -3.23
C GLN A 41 -10.15 0.62 -4.61
N LYS A 42 -11.25 -0.13 -4.63
CA LYS A 42 -11.92 -0.46 -5.89
C LYS A 42 -12.97 0.60 -6.20
N ILE A 43 -12.86 1.25 -7.36
CA ILE A 43 -13.83 2.27 -7.81
C ILE A 43 -14.38 1.81 -9.15
N GLY A 44 -15.56 1.18 -9.15
CA GLY A 44 -16.15 0.60 -10.36
C GLY A 44 -15.23 -0.44 -11.02
N ASN A 45 -14.70 -0.10 -12.21
CA ASN A 45 -13.79 -0.95 -12.99
C ASN A 45 -12.31 -0.54 -12.92
N VAL A 46 -11.98 0.41 -12.05
CA VAL A 46 -10.60 0.83 -11.79
C VAL A 46 -10.26 0.62 -10.32
N PHE A 47 -8.98 0.74 -10.01
CA PHE A 47 -8.46 0.79 -8.66
C PHE A 47 -7.77 2.12 -8.43
N ARG A 48 -7.98 2.68 -7.24
CA ARG A 48 -7.15 3.76 -6.71
C ARG A 48 -6.11 3.13 -5.79
N VAL A 49 -4.86 3.50 -5.98
CA VAL A 49 -3.73 3.07 -5.16
C VAL A 49 -3.08 4.30 -4.53
N ASP A 50 -2.88 4.22 -3.22
CA ASP A 50 -2.08 5.16 -2.44
C ASP A 50 -1.03 4.36 -1.67
N ARG A 51 0.20 4.89 -1.59
CA ARG A 51 1.31 4.25 -0.90
C ARG A 51 2.16 5.29 -0.18
N GLN A 52 2.51 5.05 1.08
CA GLN A 52 3.38 5.92 1.86
C GLN A 52 4.26 5.09 2.78
N ALA A 53 5.57 5.34 2.73
CA ALA A 53 6.49 4.88 3.76
C ALA A 53 6.44 5.87 4.93
N ILE A 54 6.38 5.38 6.16
CA ILE A 54 6.39 6.18 7.38
C ILE A 54 7.42 5.62 8.37
N ALA A 55 8.00 6.50 9.17
CA ALA A 55 8.80 6.15 10.33
C ALA A 55 8.10 6.64 11.60
N GLU A 56 8.11 5.81 12.62
CA GLU A 56 7.75 6.23 13.98
C GLU A 56 9.03 6.72 14.67
N ILE A 57 9.09 8.02 14.97
CA ILE A 57 10.24 8.64 15.59
C ILE A 57 9.87 9.06 17.02
N PRO A 58 10.51 8.49 18.05
CA PRO A 58 10.25 8.84 19.44
C PRO A 58 10.34 10.36 19.68
N GLY A 59 9.29 10.94 20.25
CA GLY A 59 9.21 12.38 20.54
C GLY A 59 8.84 13.28 19.34
N LEU A 60 8.86 12.75 18.11
CA LEU A 60 8.46 13.48 16.89
C LEU A 60 7.18 12.90 16.24
N GLY A 61 6.78 11.70 16.63
CA GLY A 61 5.57 11.04 16.11
C GLY A 61 5.84 10.31 14.78
N ILE A 62 4.79 10.18 13.98
CA ILE A 62 4.84 9.50 12.68
C ILE A 62 5.21 10.52 11.60
N LEU A 63 6.29 10.24 10.85
CA LEU A 63 6.74 11.10 9.77
C LEU A 63 6.79 10.32 8.44
N PRO A 64 6.39 10.97 7.32
CA PRO A 64 6.53 10.36 6.00
C PRO A 64 8.00 10.25 5.61
N LEU A 65 8.36 9.11 5.04
CA LEU A 65 9.66 8.85 4.44
C LEU A 65 9.55 9.06 2.93
N GLY A 66 10.07 10.20 2.46
CA GLY A 66 10.08 10.55 1.04
C GLY A 66 8.70 10.81 0.44
N GLU A 67 8.64 10.87 -0.89
CA GLU A 67 7.41 11.07 -1.63
C GLU A 67 6.60 9.77 -1.73
N GLY A 68 5.35 9.84 -1.28
CA GLY A 68 4.37 8.77 -1.47
C GLY A 68 3.78 8.77 -2.87
N VAL A 69 3.03 7.70 -3.18
CA VAL A 69 2.11 7.64 -4.31
C VAL A 69 0.72 7.99 -3.79
N ALA A 70 0.06 8.98 -4.39
CA ALA A 70 -1.29 9.36 -4.01
C ALA A 70 -2.22 9.38 -5.23
N ASN A 71 -3.46 8.96 -5.04
CA ASN A 71 -4.54 9.00 -6.04
C ASN A 71 -4.19 8.32 -7.38
N LYS A 72 -3.36 7.28 -7.38
CA LYS A 72 -2.99 6.61 -8.64
C LYS A 72 -4.15 5.75 -9.12
N ILE A 73 -4.74 6.11 -10.27
CA ILE A 73 -5.83 5.34 -10.87
C ILE A 73 -5.27 4.31 -11.84
N ILE A 74 -5.72 3.06 -11.69
CA ILE A 74 -5.20 1.90 -12.42
C ILE A 74 -6.36 1.07 -12.96
N PRO A 75 -6.41 0.76 -14.26
CA PRO A 75 -7.39 -0.16 -14.82
C PRO A 75 -7.29 -1.55 -14.17
N ARG A 76 -8.43 -2.21 -13.95
CA ARG A 76 -8.48 -3.54 -13.32
C ARG A 76 -7.53 -4.57 -13.96
N GLY A 77 -7.42 -4.58 -15.29
CA GLY A 77 -6.55 -5.50 -16.01
C GLY A 77 -5.05 -5.19 -15.93
N GLN A 78 -4.66 -4.04 -15.37
CA GLN A 78 -3.27 -3.59 -15.25
C GLN A 78 -2.78 -3.56 -13.80
N LEU A 79 -3.66 -3.79 -12.83
CA LEU A 79 -3.32 -3.67 -11.41
C LEU A 79 -2.15 -4.57 -11.01
N GLU A 80 -2.20 -5.85 -11.39
CA GLU A 80 -1.15 -6.84 -11.07
C GLU A 80 0.21 -6.38 -11.60
N GLY A 81 0.31 -6.09 -12.89
CA GLY A 81 1.57 -5.61 -13.49
C GLY A 81 2.07 -4.28 -12.92
N TYR A 82 1.18 -3.40 -12.46
CA TYR A 82 1.59 -2.19 -11.75
C TYR A 82 2.17 -2.51 -10.37
N LEU A 83 1.50 -3.36 -9.58
CA LEU A 83 1.97 -3.76 -8.25
C LEU A 83 3.34 -4.45 -8.37
N ASP A 84 3.50 -5.35 -9.34
CA ASP A 84 4.77 -6.04 -9.58
C ASP A 84 5.92 -5.08 -9.96
N ALA A 85 5.62 -4.05 -10.76
CA ALA A 85 6.60 -3.06 -11.17
C ALA A 85 6.97 -2.05 -10.06
N THR A 86 6.13 -1.86 -9.05
CA THR A 86 6.26 -0.77 -8.07
C THR A 86 6.53 -1.21 -6.64
N LEU A 87 6.17 -2.45 -6.30
CA LEU A 87 6.31 -3.02 -4.95
C LEU A 87 7.45 -4.04 -4.85
N ALA A 88 8.20 -4.23 -5.94
CA ALA A 88 9.33 -5.16 -6.01
C ALA A 88 10.23 -5.05 -4.76
N PRO A 89 10.67 -6.20 -4.20
CA PRO A 89 11.37 -6.30 -2.92
C PRO A 89 12.72 -5.59 -2.90
#